data_AF-A0A4Q2DVL6-F1
#
_entry.id   AF-A0A4Q2DVL6-F1
#
_cell.length_a   1.000
_cell.length_b   1.000
_cell.length_c   1.000
_cell.angle_alpha   90.00
_cell.angle_beta   90.00
_cell.angle_gamma   90.00
#
_symmetry.space_group_name_H-M   'P 1'
#
loop_
_entity.id
_entity.type
_entity.pdbx_description
1 polymer ?
#
loop_
_entity_poly.entity_id
_entity_poly.type
_entity_poly.pdbx_seq_one_letter_code
_entity_poly.pdbx_strand_id
1 'polypeptide(L)'
;MATDLIDKLQDDNTPSWIGSESVARNVCGLAYLTGADTTVSSAWALVFALAANPEVQKAAQEEIDRVIGNDRLPQLSDREHLPYVAAVVKETSRWHSVVPLGLSRASAEDSEYNGYFIPKGTYIMMNTWAFMHDPEVFEKPMEFKPERYLKDGKFNPNVLDPEIAAFGYGRRICPGRHLSNDAIFLLAASLLAVFDITPPKDESGKPVKLEFRPSSDVVSVTVLFLLPDYGILNLNLLVHLLISWLNGRISFMREHENDPDLQLLLENSRKRDKQRAKDTNLETYDYAALADTVEPLSLWRIRMEYQGLVDPDTDYIVEPHELKEFPKAQHTFRIFVDVPNTEGRLDEPETRLVEDFQGLPKSSDVLLFIKKAIALPISCFRPALPSMLIITHQFEPHRAVLAPFLGSFPSSKFTWEIESAGMAEHMGQLQYAKASHFYRQHKADGERHKEEGNIAFRKGDRKGAIAAYTQSLRRFEDAHCQKVLEEDKKAVMKLMAMTIANRSAAAVLPGEGQDIELAISDGKKAIIANPHYAKGYARLAKAHHANGELSEAQDALAKALRLPELENEVGLVDMLIDLQTDGKGLPENNEEFETFVKRLLEEDPESVERVKNINGLWRKRITEREV
;
A
#
# COMPACT_ATOMS: atom_id res chain seq x y z
N MET A 1 -8.45 9.46 -23.14
CA MET A 1 -8.58 8.01 -22.85
C MET A 1 -9.01 7.76 -21.41
N ALA A 2 -8.22 8.12 -20.38
CA ALA A 2 -8.63 7.94 -18.98
C ALA A 2 -9.82 8.84 -18.60
N THR A 3 -9.79 10.11 -18.98
CA THR A 3 -10.92 11.06 -18.85
C THR A 3 -12.14 10.59 -19.62
N ASP A 4 -12.00 10.21 -20.90
CA ASP A 4 -13.12 9.69 -21.69
C ASP A 4 -13.72 8.39 -21.11
N LEU A 5 -12.92 7.55 -20.44
CA LEU A 5 -13.41 6.36 -19.75
C LEU A 5 -14.22 6.76 -18.52
N ILE A 6 -13.72 7.71 -17.72
CA ILE A 6 -14.43 8.27 -16.57
C ILE A 6 -15.73 8.95 -17.00
N ASP A 7 -15.71 9.76 -18.04
CA ASP A 7 -16.88 10.48 -18.55
C ASP A 7 -17.95 9.54 -19.15
N LYS A 8 -17.54 8.33 -19.56
CA LYS A 8 -18.43 7.27 -20.07
C LYS A 8 -18.92 6.31 -18.98
N LEU A 9 -18.39 6.37 -17.76
CA LEU A 9 -18.99 5.69 -16.61
C LEU A 9 -20.29 6.43 -16.28
N GLN A 10 -21.40 6.00 -16.87
CA GLN A 10 -22.73 6.44 -16.44
C GLN A 10 -23.04 5.84 -15.06
N ASP A 11 -23.82 6.57 -14.24
CA ASP A 11 -24.26 6.17 -12.89
C ASP A 11 -25.24 4.97 -12.96
N ASP A 12 -24.80 3.75 -13.28
CA ASP A 12 -25.61 2.53 -13.11
C ASP A 12 -24.83 1.38 -12.45
N ASN A 13 -25.48 0.56 -11.62
CA ASN A 13 -24.84 -0.57 -10.91
C ASN A 13 -24.97 -1.88 -11.72
N THR A 14 -24.78 -1.85 -13.04
CA THR A 14 -24.84 -3.08 -13.84
C THR A 14 -23.54 -3.91 -13.71
N PRO A 15 -23.56 -5.24 -13.91
CA PRO A 15 -22.32 -6.04 -13.99
C PRO A 15 -21.34 -5.55 -15.07
N SER A 16 -21.85 -4.95 -16.16
CA SER A 16 -21.06 -4.25 -17.18
C SER A 16 -20.38 -2.98 -16.65
N TRP A 17 -21.03 -2.28 -15.72
CA TRP A 17 -20.47 -1.12 -15.05
C TRP A 17 -19.35 -1.48 -14.08
N ILE A 18 -19.50 -2.52 -13.25
CA ILE A 18 -18.42 -2.99 -12.35
C ILE A 18 -17.15 -3.36 -13.15
N GLY A 19 -17.33 -4.02 -14.30
CA GLY A 19 -16.24 -4.29 -15.23
C GLY A 19 -15.62 -3.01 -15.81
N SER A 20 -16.45 -2.05 -16.22
CA SER A 20 -16.01 -0.77 -16.80
C SER A 20 -15.34 0.15 -15.78
N GLU A 21 -15.85 0.21 -14.55
CA GLU A 21 -15.29 0.94 -13.41
C GLU A 21 -13.94 0.33 -13.02
N SER A 22 -13.84 -0.99 -12.93
CA SER A 22 -12.57 -1.68 -12.68
C SER A 22 -11.54 -1.38 -13.77
N VAL A 23 -11.94 -1.41 -15.05
CA VAL A 23 -11.08 -1.02 -16.18
C VAL A 23 -10.66 0.44 -16.07
N ALA A 24 -11.59 1.36 -15.83
CA ALA A 24 -11.29 2.78 -15.71
C ALA A 24 -10.35 3.06 -14.52
N ARG A 25 -10.62 2.48 -13.34
CA ARG A 25 -9.77 2.56 -12.16
C ARG A 25 -8.37 2.02 -12.44
N ASN A 26 -8.26 0.87 -13.09
CA ASN A 26 -6.98 0.25 -13.42
C ASN A 26 -6.21 1.08 -14.45
N VAL A 27 -6.88 1.60 -15.48
CA VAL A 27 -6.26 2.46 -16.50
C VAL A 27 -5.79 3.77 -15.89
N CYS A 28 -6.60 4.42 -15.04
CA CYS A 28 -6.24 5.64 -14.34
C CYS A 28 -5.07 5.42 -13.38
N GLY A 29 -5.12 4.36 -12.57
CA GLY A 29 -4.05 3.99 -11.66
C GLY A 29 -2.74 3.71 -12.40
N LEU A 30 -2.78 2.91 -13.47
CA LEU A 30 -1.61 2.61 -14.29
C LEU A 30 -1.09 3.84 -15.04
N ALA A 31 -1.95 4.69 -15.59
CA ALA A 31 -1.55 5.91 -16.28
C ALA A 31 -0.84 6.87 -15.33
N TYR A 32 -1.34 7.03 -14.11
CA TYR A 32 -0.70 7.84 -13.08
C TYR A 32 0.66 7.23 -12.68
N LEU A 33 0.69 5.96 -12.26
CA LEU A 33 1.90 5.28 -11.80
C LEU A 33 3.01 5.26 -12.87
N THR A 34 2.67 4.87 -14.09
CA THR A 34 3.67 4.71 -15.16
C THR A 34 4.07 6.03 -15.81
N GLY A 35 3.20 7.06 -15.75
CA GLY A 35 3.43 8.37 -16.35
C GLY A 35 4.11 9.37 -15.42
N ALA A 36 3.86 9.32 -14.11
CA ALA A 36 4.41 10.28 -13.15
C ALA A 36 5.90 10.01 -12.87
N ASP A 37 6.24 8.83 -12.36
CA ASP A 37 7.59 8.58 -11.83
C ASP A 37 8.66 8.59 -12.93
N THR A 38 8.37 7.97 -14.07
CA THR A 38 9.35 7.85 -15.17
C THR A 38 9.61 9.18 -15.87
N THR A 39 8.56 9.96 -16.14
CA THR A 39 8.68 11.29 -16.75
C THR A 39 9.36 12.28 -15.81
N VAL A 40 9.06 12.22 -14.51
CA VAL A 40 9.75 13.04 -13.50
C VAL A 40 11.24 12.68 -13.42
N SER A 41 11.59 11.40 -13.51
CA SER A 41 12.99 10.99 -13.59
C SER A 41 13.70 11.57 -14.83
N SER A 42 13.08 11.49 -16.02
CA SER A 42 13.64 12.12 -17.22
C SER A 42 13.77 13.64 -17.07
N ALA A 43 12.82 14.31 -16.42
CA ALA A 43 12.87 15.73 -16.15
C ALA A 43 14.04 16.11 -15.21
N TRP A 44 14.26 15.34 -14.15
CA TRP A 44 15.42 15.54 -13.25
C TRP A 44 16.74 15.33 -13.97
N ALA A 45 16.84 14.29 -14.80
CA ALA A 45 18.01 14.03 -15.61
C ALA A 45 18.29 15.16 -16.60
N LEU A 46 17.24 15.72 -17.22
CA LEU A 46 17.35 16.89 -18.09
C LEU A 46 17.89 18.11 -17.33
N VAL A 47 17.29 18.46 -16.18
CA VAL A 47 17.74 19.60 -15.36
C VAL A 47 19.19 19.42 -14.93
N PHE A 48 19.56 18.21 -14.50
CA PHE A 48 20.94 17.87 -14.16
C PHE A 48 21.87 18.05 -15.36
N ALA A 49 21.50 17.52 -16.52
CA ALA A 49 22.32 17.61 -17.72
C ALA A 49 22.52 19.06 -18.17
N LEU A 50 21.48 19.90 -18.11
CA LEU A 50 21.58 21.33 -18.43
C LEU A 50 22.49 22.06 -17.43
N ALA A 51 22.37 21.77 -16.14
CA ALA A 51 23.21 22.36 -15.10
C ALA A 51 24.69 21.95 -15.23
N ALA A 52 24.94 20.68 -15.59
CA ALA A 52 26.28 20.12 -15.69
C ALA A 52 27.01 20.48 -16.99
N ASN A 53 26.27 20.85 -18.05
CA ASN A 53 26.80 21.13 -19.39
C ASN A 53 26.33 22.52 -19.88
N PRO A 54 26.87 23.62 -19.30
CA PRO A 54 26.43 24.98 -19.60
C PRO A 54 26.63 25.38 -21.06
N GLU A 55 27.63 24.82 -21.75
CA GLU A 55 27.84 25.02 -23.19
C GLU A 55 26.70 24.43 -24.04
N VAL A 56 26.19 23.26 -23.65
CA VAL A 56 25.03 22.64 -24.32
C VAL A 56 23.78 23.48 -24.07
N GLN A 57 23.58 23.93 -22.82
CA GLN A 57 22.45 24.79 -22.46
C GLN A 57 22.45 26.08 -23.29
N LYS A 58 23.61 26.75 -23.37
CA LYS A 58 23.77 27.99 -24.13
C LYS A 58 23.51 27.81 -25.62
N ALA A 59 24.02 26.74 -26.23
CA ALA A 59 23.78 26.46 -27.65
C ALA A 59 22.28 26.23 -27.94
N ALA A 60 21.57 25.58 -27.02
CA ALA A 60 20.12 25.37 -27.13
C ALA A 60 19.32 26.67 -26.93
N GLN A 61 19.73 27.53 -25.99
CA GLN A 61 19.17 28.87 -25.80
C GLN A 61 19.35 29.74 -27.05
N GLU A 62 20.56 29.77 -27.64
CA GLU A 62 20.85 30.51 -28.88
C GLU A 62 20.02 30.02 -30.08
N GLU A 63 19.65 28.73 -30.11
CA GLU A 63 18.70 28.21 -31.10
C GLU A 63 17.28 28.75 -30.87
N ILE A 64 16.79 28.70 -29.63
CA ILE A 64 15.46 29.21 -29.27
C ILE A 64 15.35 30.71 -29.56
N ASP A 65 16.33 31.50 -29.13
CA ASP A 65 16.35 32.95 -29.35
C ASP A 65 16.32 33.31 -30.84
N ARG A 66 17.02 32.53 -31.67
CA ARG A 66 17.08 32.75 -33.11
C ARG A 66 15.78 32.37 -33.83
N VAL A 67 15.15 31.26 -33.42
CA VAL A 67 14.01 30.67 -34.14
C VAL A 67 12.67 31.19 -33.62
N ILE A 68 12.54 31.34 -32.30
CA ILE A 68 11.31 31.72 -31.61
C ILE A 68 11.34 33.18 -31.17
N GLY A 69 12.49 33.64 -30.68
CA GLY A 69 12.65 34.97 -30.08
C GLY A 69 12.01 35.06 -28.68
N ASN A 70 11.73 36.29 -28.25
CA ASN A 70 11.31 36.60 -26.87
C ASN A 70 9.81 36.93 -26.72
N ASP A 71 9.03 36.80 -27.79
CA ASP A 71 7.62 37.23 -27.81
C ASP A 71 6.65 36.16 -27.25
N ARG A 72 7.07 34.89 -27.20
CA ARG A 72 6.26 33.76 -26.74
C ARG A 72 7.10 32.60 -26.26
N LEU A 73 6.52 31.73 -25.44
CA LEU A 73 7.15 30.44 -25.09
C LEU A 73 7.13 29.47 -26.28
N PRO A 74 8.10 28.52 -26.34
CA PRO A 74 8.10 27.43 -27.30
C PRO A 74 6.85 26.54 -27.20
N GLN A 75 6.39 26.05 -28.33
CA GLN A 75 5.25 25.15 -28.48
C GLN A 75 5.69 23.84 -29.14
N LEU A 76 4.86 22.80 -29.06
CA LEU A 76 5.20 21.50 -29.63
C LEU A 76 5.38 21.56 -31.16
N SER A 77 4.62 22.44 -31.84
CA SER A 77 4.76 22.69 -33.28
C SER A 77 6.10 23.28 -33.69
N ASP A 78 6.88 23.82 -32.74
CA ASP A 78 8.20 24.37 -33.01
C ASP A 78 9.29 23.28 -33.08
N ARG A 79 9.01 22.04 -32.65
CA ARG A 79 9.99 20.95 -32.54
C ARG A 79 10.78 20.68 -33.82
N GLU A 80 10.15 20.80 -34.98
CA GLU A 80 10.82 20.60 -36.28
C GLU A 80 11.84 21.70 -36.60
N HIS A 81 11.70 22.87 -35.99
CA HIS A 81 12.58 24.03 -36.17
C HIS A 81 13.61 24.20 -35.05
N LEU A 82 13.55 23.35 -34.02
CA LEU A 82 14.46 23.32 -32.87
C LEU A 82 15.25 21.99 -32.81
N PRO A 83 16.04 21.66 -33.85
CA PRO A 83 16.74 20.37 -33.94
C PRO A 83 17.76 20.17 -32.81
N TYR A 84 18.40 21.24 -32.30
CA TYR A 84 19.34 21.14 -31.20
C TYR A 84 18.63 20.86 -29.86
N VAL A 85 17.53 21.56 -29.56
CA VAL A 85 16.70 21.26 -28.37
C VAL A 85 16.17 19.82 -28.44
N ALA A 86 15.71 19.38 -29.60
CA ALA A 86 15.25 18.01 -29.77
C ALA A 86 16.39 16.99 -29.65
N ALA A 87 17.62 17.32 -30.07
CA ALA A 87 18.81 16.50 -29.83
C ALA A 87 19.19 16.41 -28.34
N VAL A 88 19.02 17.50 -27.57
CA VAL A 88 19.20 17.50 -26.11
C VAL A 88 18.26 16.50 -25.45
N VAL A 89 16.98 16.50 -25.84
CA VAL A 89 15.97 15.56 -25.31
C VAL A 89 16.34 14.11 -25.63
N LYS A 90 16.75 13.83 -26.88
CA LYS A 90 17.23 12.49 -27.26
C LYS A 90 18.43 12.06 -26.41
N GLU A 91 19.40 12.96 -26.24
CA GLU A 91 20.57 12.65 -25.43
C GLU A 91 20.23 12.42 -23.96
N THR A 92 19.27 13.15 -23.39
CA THR A 92 18.76 12.88 -22.03
C THR A 92 18.22 11.46 -21.91
N SER A 93 17.38 11.02 -22.84
CA SER A 93 16.81 9.65 -22.81
C SER A 93 17.87 8.56 -22.99
N ARG A 94 18.91 8.81 -23.80
CA ARG A 94 20.02 7.85 -24.00
C ARG A 94 20.91 7.78 -22.76
N TRP A 95 21.43 8.93 -22.34
CA TRP A 95 22.43 9.09 -21.30
C TRP A 95 21.88 8.72 -19.91
N HIS A 96 20.63 9.07 -19.62
CA HIS A 96 19.92 8.60 -18.44
C HIS A 96 18.80 7.63 -18.81
N SER A 97 19.15 6.35 -18.91
CA SER A 97 18.18 5.28 -19.14
C SER A 97 17.31 5.08 -17.88
N VAL A 98 16.12 5.69 -17.86
CA VAL A 98 15.18 5.67 -16.71
C VAL A 98 14.83 4.25 -16.26
N VAL A 99 14.71 3.29 -17.18
CA VAL A 99 14.47 1.89 -16.86
C VAL A 99 15.63 1.05 -17.42
N PRO A 100 16.78 0.99 -16.70
CA PRO A 100 18.05 0.51 -17.27
C PRO A 100 18.04 -0.98 -17.65
N LEU A 101 17.22 -1.80 -16.99
CA LEU A 101 17.02 -3.22 -17.32
C LEU A 101 15.71 -3.51 -18.05
N GLY A 102 15.04 -2.45 -18.53
CA GLY A 102 13.71 -2.54 -19.12
C GLY A 102 12.68 -3.14 -18.16
N LEU A 103 11.52 -3.51 -18.70
CA LEU A 103 10.52 -4.29 -17.97
C LEU A 103 10.68 -5.76 -18.34
N SER A 104 10.84 -6.60 -17.32
CA SER A 104 11.04 -8.04 -17.51
C SER A 104 9.89 -8.69 -18.28
N ARG A 105 10.24 -9.67 -19.11
CA ARG A 105 9.31 -10.53 -19.85
C ARG A 105 9.48 -11.96 -19.37
N ALA A 106 8.48 -12.80 -19.60
CA ALA A 106 8.59 -14.24 -19.37
C ALA A 106 8.32 -14.95 -20.70
N SER A 107 9.12 -15.96 -21.03
CA SER A 107 8.87 -16.78 -22.21
C SER A 107 7.55 -17.55 -22.05
N ALA A 108 6.66 -17.47 -23.04
CA ALA A 108 5.37 -18.16 -22.98
C ALA A 108 5.47 -19.65 -23.37
N GLU A 109 6.53 -20.00 -24.10
CA GLU A 109 6.82 -21.32 -24.63
C GLU A 109 8.33 -21.54 -24.68
N ASP A 110 8.74 -22.77 -24.92
CA ASP A 110 10.13 -23.08 -25.20
C ASP A 110 10.53 -22.43 -26.52
N SER A 111 11.70 -21.81 -26.55
CA SER A 111 12.17 -21.03 -27.69
C SER A 111 13.67 -21.20 -27.89
N GLU A 112 14.19 -20.75 -29.03
CA GLU A 112 15.62 -20.71 -29.31
C GLU A 112 15.99 -19.34 -29.86
N TYR A 113 17.06 -18.75 -29.32
CA TYR A 113 17.57 -17.46 -29.77
C TYR A 113 19.09 -17.54 -29.90
N ASN A 114 19.64 -17.25 -31.09
CA ASN A 114 21.07 -17.34 -31.39
C ASN A 114 21.73 -18.66 -30.95
N GLY A 115 21.04 -19.79 -31.12
CA GLY A 115 21.54 -21.11 -30.70
C GLY A 115 21.37 -21.43 -29.21
N TYR A 116 20.82 -20.51 -28.43
CA TYR A 116 20.51 -20.72 -27.01
C TYR A 116 19.06 -21.16 -26.84
N PHE A 117 18.86 -22.31 -26.22
CA PHE A 117 17.55 -22.77 -25.79
C PHE A 117 17.06 -21.93 -24.61
N ILE A 118 15.86 -21.37 -24.73
CA ILE A 118 15.17 -20.56 -23.73
C ILE A 118 13.92 -21.34 -23.29
N PRO A 119 13.92 -21.94 -22.10
CA PRO A 119 12.74 -22.62 -21.58
C PRO A 119 11.55 -21.68 -21.39
N LYS A 120 10.34 -22.24 -21.51
CA LYS A 120 9.09 -21.62 -21.09
C LYS A 120 9.20 -21.16 -19.64
N GLY A 121 8.70 -19.96 -19.37
CA GLY A 121 8.72 -19.33 -18.04
C GLY A 121 10.03 -18.60 -17.71
N THR A 122 11.06 -18.68 -18.56
CA THR A 122 12.31 -17.94 -18.33
C THR A 122 12.06 -16.44 -18.37
N TYR A 123 12.51 -15.73 -17.33
CA TYR A 123 12.51 -14.28 -17.28
C TYR A 123 13.62 -13.70 -18.16
N ILE A 124 13.25 -12.77 -19.03
CA ILE A 124 14.15 -12.07 -19.94
C ILE A 124 14.16 -10.59 -19.53
N MET A 125 15.34 -10.08 -19.17
CA MET A 125 15.57 -8.67 -18.87
C MET A 125 16.38 -8.05 -20.01
N MET A 126 15.97 -6.86 -20.46
CA MET A 126 16.63 -6.18 -21.56
C MET A 126 17.53 -5.09 -21.00
N ASN A 127 18.83 -5.27 -21.11
CA ASN A 127 19.80 -4.31 -20.57
C ASN A 127 19.89 -3.06 -21.47
N THR A 128 18.84 -2.23 -21.41
CA THR A 128 18.75 -0.96 -22.13
C THR A 128 19.95 -0.07 -21.83
N TRP A 129 20.41 -0.03 -20.57
CA TRP A 129 21.61 0.73 -20.20
C TRP A 129 22.83 0.31 -21.03
N ALA A 130 23.10 -0.99 -21.11
CA ALA A 130 24.23 -1.51 -21.89
C ALA A 130 24.11 -1.15 -23.37
N PHE A 131 22.91 -1.26 -23.97
CA PHE A 131 22.70 -0.88 -25.38
C PHE A 131 22.92 0.61 -25.62
N MET A 132 22.43 1.47 -24.71
CA MET A 132 22.56 2.93 -24.81
C MET A 132 23.96 3.45 -24.53
N HIS A 133 24.81 2.62 -23.92
CA HIS A 133 26.17 2.96 -23.53
C HIS A 133 27.23 2.09 -24.22
N ASP A 134 26.85 1.35 -25.27
CA ASP A 134 27.79 0.57 -26.05
C ASP A 134 28.73 1.50 -26.83
N PRO A 135 30.05 1.48 -26.56
CA PRO A 135 31.01 2.34 -27.25
C PRO A 135 31.19 2.01 -28.74
N GLU A 136 30.77 0.82 -29.19
CA GLU A 136 30.76 0.46 -30.62
C GLU A 136 29.60 1.13 -31.37
N VAL A 137 28.52 1.49 -30.67
CA VAL A 137 27.33 2.14 -31.24
C VAL A 137 27.34 3.65 -31.00
N PHE A 138 27.68 4.08 -29.78
CA PHE A 138 27.67 5.48 -29.37
C PHE A 138 29.08 5.94 -28.99
N GLU A 139 29.67 6.83 -29.79
CA GLU A 139 30.98 7.43 -29.48
C GLU A 139 30.92 8.18 -28.12
N LYS A 140 31.87 7.92 -27.21
CA LYS A 140 31.93 8.54 -25.87
C LYS A 140 30.58 8.45 -25.14
N PRO A 141 30.09 7.22 -24.86
CA PRO A 141 28.70 7.02 -24.43
C PRO A 141 28.38 7.64 -23.07
N MET A 142 29.39 7.85 -22.22
CA MET A 142 29.22 8.45 -20.89
C MET A 142 29.19 9.98 -20.90
N GLU A 143 29.62 10.62 -22.00
CA GLU A 143 29.52 12.08 -22.17
C GLU A 143 28.11 12.46 -22.64
N PHE A 144 27.56 13.53 -22.07
CA PHE A 144 26.30 14.12 -22.55
C PHE A 144 26.58 14.98 -23.78
N LYS A 145 26.37 14.44 -24.99
CA LYS A 145 26.77 15.06 -26.26
C LYS A 145 25.62 15.09 -27.27
N PRO A 146 24.68 16.06 -27.19
CA PRO A 146 23.55 16.17 -28.12
C PRO A 146 23.97 16.28 -29.60
N GLU A 147 25.14 16.84 -29.87
CA GLU A 147 25.68 17.04 -31.21
C GLU A 147 25.82 15.72 -31.98
N ARG A 148 25.86 14.57 -31.30
CA ARG A 148 25.88 13.26 -31.97
C ARG A 148 24.68 13.07 -32.90
N TYR A 149 23.51 13.59 -32.52
CA TYR A 149 22.30 13.47 -33.32
C TYR A 149 22.24 14.47 -34.45
N LEU A 150 23.25 15.33 -34.62
CA LEU A 150 23.25 16.39 -35.61
C LEU A 150 24.43 16.26 -36.58
N LYS A 151 24.16 16.58 -37.84
CA LYS A 151 25.16 16.76 -38.90
C LYS A 151 24.70 17.91 -39.76
N ASP A 152 25.55 18.93 -39.92
CA ASP A 152 25.25 20.14 -40.69
C ASP A 152 23.95 20.84 -40.24
N GLY A 153 23.68 20.85 -38.93
CA GLY A 153 22.49 21.47 -38.33
C GLY A 153 21.18 20.70 -38.53
N LYS A 154 21.24 19.47 -39.07
CA LYS A 154 20.08 18.60 -39.27
C LYS A 154 20.27 17.27 -38.54
N PHE A 155 19.18 16.54 -38.31
CA PHE A 155 19.28 15.21 -37.71
C PHE A 155 20.17 14.29 -38.54
N ASN A 156 21.13 13.65 -37.87
CA ASN A 156 22.04 12.69 -38.45
C ASN A 156 21.35 11.31 -38.51
N PRO A 157 20.98 10.80 -39.71
CA PRO A 157 20.28 9.52 -39.83
C PRO A 157 21.18 8.32 -39.50
N ASN A 158 22.50 8.53 -39.38
CA ASN A 158 23.46 7.47 -39.06
C ASN A 158 23.60 7.21 -37.56
N VAL A 159 22.97 8.04 -36.70
CA VAL A 159 22.96 7.80 -35.25
C VAL A 159 21.62 7.20 -34.87
N LEU A 160 21.69 6.09 -34.12
CA LEU A 160 20.53 5.36 -33.69
C LEU A 160 19.66 6.21 -32.76
N ASP A 161 18.37 6.25 -33.02
CA ASP A 161 17.43 6.97 -32.17
C ASP A 161 17.27 6.22 -30.83
N PRO A 162 17.45 6.89 -29.67
CA PRO A 162 17.29 6.25 -28.37
C PRO A 162 15.86 5.73 -28.11
N GLU A 163 14.85 6.17 -28.87
CA GLU A 163 13.52 5.58 -28.77
C GLU A 163 13.49 4.08 -29.06
N ILE A 164 14.48 3.55 -29.80
CA ILE A 164 14.56 2.12 -30.14
C ILE A 164 14.64 1.21 -28.90
N ALA A 165 15.16 1.73 -27.78
CA ALA A 165 15.40 0.95 -26.57
C ALA A 165 14.89 1.63 -25.29
N ALA A 166 14.76 2.96 -25.25
CA ALA A 166 14.30 3.70 -24.06
C ALA A 166 12.88 3.33 -23.63
N PHE A 167 12.02 2.96 -24.60
CA PHE A 167 10.60 2.69 -24.37
C PHE A 167 10.23 1.19 -24.47
N GLY A 168 11.23 0.32 -24.58
CA GLY A 168 11.01 -1.11 -24.82
C GLY A 168 10.65 -1.42 -26.27
N TYR A 169 10.10 -2.62 -26.53
CA TYR A 169 10.11 -3.21 -27.87
C TYR A 169 8.81 -3.98 -28.19
N GLY A 170 8.52 -4.09 -29.49
CA GLY A 170 7.48 -4.96 -30.04
C GLY A 170 6.07 -4.68 -29.52
N ARG A 171 5.26 -5.74 -29.37
CA ARG A 171 3.84 -5.66 -28.95
C ARG A 171 3.61 -5.02 -27.59
N ARG A 172 4.64 -4.90 -26.76
CA ARG A 172 4.58 -4.36 -25.39
C ARG A 172 5.48 -3.13 -25.23
N ILE A 173 5.80 -2.45 -26.33
CA ILE A 173 6.45 -1.13 -26.33
C ILE A 173 5.59 -0.12 -25.56
N CYS A 174 6.24 0.83 -24.88
CA CYS A 174 5.57 1.81 -24.04
C CYS A 174 4.48 2.56 -24.83
N PRO A 175 3.20 2.49 -24.40
CA PRO A 175 2.13 3.23 -25.04
C PRO A 175 2.24 4.74 -24.77
N GLY A 176 2.84 5.13 -23.65
CA GLY A 176 3.00 6.53 -23.23
C GLY A 176 4.17 7.29 -23.87
N ARG A 177 4.97 6.64 -24.74
CA ARG A 177 6.21 7.23 -25.30
C ARG A 177 5.99 8.57 -26.01
N HIS A 178 4.88 8.70 -26.76
CA HIS A 178 4.56 9.93 -27.48
C HIS A 178 4.30 11.09 -26.52
N LEU A 179 3.46 10.85 -25.51
CA LEU A 179 3.18 11.83 -24.45
C LEU A 179 4.45 12.20 -23.69
N SER A 180 5.27 11.22 -23.33
CA SER A 180 6.53 11.44 -22.62
C SER A 180 7.50 12.31 -23.44
N ASN A 181 7.71 11.97 -24.72
CA ASN A 181 8.59 12.73 -25.59
C ASN A 181 8.11 14.17 -25.82
N ASP A 182 6.81 14.37 -25.99
CA ASP A 182 6.24 15.70 -26.17
C ASP A 182 6.33 16.53 -24.88
N ALA A 183 6.06 15.91 -23.72
CA ALA A 183 6.16 16.56 -22.42
C ALA A 183 7.60 16.96 -22.08
N ILE A 184 8.58 16.06 -22.28
CA ILE A 184 10.00 16.36 -22.02
C ILE A 184 10.54 17.38 -23.00
N PHE A 185 10.12 17.35 -24.27
CA PHE A 185 10.50 18.40 -25.23
C PHE A 185 9.96 19.77 -24.82
N LEU A 186 8.67 19.88 -24.51
CA LEU A 186 8.07 21.13 -24.06
C LEU A 186 8.73 21.64 -22.77
N LEU A 187 9.03 20.74 -21.83
CA LEU A 187 9.74 21.08 -20.61
C LEU A 187 11.14 21.62 -20.90
N ALA A 188 11.93 20.93 -21.73
CA ALA A 188 13.26 21.37 -22.12
C ALA A 188 13.25 22.74 -22.78
N ALA A 189 12.42 22.90 -23.82
CA ALA A 189 12.32 24.15 -24.55
C ALA A 189 11.87 25.32 -23.64
N SER A 190 10.89 25.08 -22.76
CA SER A 190 10.40 26.11 -21.83
C SER A 190 11.42 26.47 -20.76
N LEU A 191 12.14 25.49 -20.20
CA LEU A 191 13.19 25.75 -19.23
C LEU A 191 14.32 26.56 -19.84
N LEU A 192 14.80 26.16 -21.02
CA LEU A 192 15.85 26.86 -21.75
C LEU A 192 15.44 28.29 -22.13
N ALA A 193 14.19 28.51 -22.52
CA ALA A 193 13.71 29.85 -22.90
C ALA A 193 13.63 30.85 -21.72
N VAL A 194 13.61 30.37 -20.48
CA VAL A 194 13.27 31.23 -19.30
C VAL A 194 14.35 31.24 -18.23
N PHE A 195 15.15 30.18 -18.11
CA PHE A 195 16.07 30.02 -16.99
C PHE A 195 17.50 29.70 -17.43
N ASP A 196 18.45 30.27 -16.69
CA ASP A 196 19.82 29.78 -16.63
C ASP A 196 19.95 28.79 -15.47
N ILE A 197 19.98 27.51 -15.79
CA ILE A 197 20.12 26.43 -14.83
C ILE A 197 21.60 26.24 -14.52
N THR A 198 21.99 26.47 -13.27
CA THR A 198 23.39 26.37 -12.83
C THR A 198 23.53 25.35 -11.72
N PRO A 199 24.74 24.79 -11.52
CA PRO A 199 24.99 23.95 -10.37
C PRO A 199 24.71 24.70 -9.06
N PRO A 200 24.26 23.99 -8.03
CA PRO A 200 24.12 24.54 -6.69
C PRO A 200 25.46 25.09 -6.20
N LYS A 201 25.41 26.10 -5.33
CA LYS A 201 26.61 26.70 -4.72
C LYS A 201 26.88 26.05 -3.38
N ASP A 202 28.16 25.83 -3.07
CA ASP A 202 28.59 25.42 -1.72
C ASP A 202 28.49 26.59 -0.72
N GLU A 203 28.84 26.33 0.54
CA GLU A 203 28.84 27.34 1.62
C GLU A 203 29.76 28.54 1.33
N SER A 204 30.73 28.37 0.43
CA SER A 204 31.64 29.44 -0.02
C SER A 204 31.12 30.21 -1.24
N GLY A 205 29.92 29.87 -1.75
CA GLY A 205 29.29 30.47 -2.91
C GLY A 205 29.83 29.96 -4.26
N LYS A 206 30.65 28.91 -4.27
CA LYS A 206 31.26 28.34 -5.47
C LYS A 206 30.37 27.23 -6.05
N PRO A 207 30.21 27.12 -7.39
CA PRO A 207 29.46 26.03 -8.00
C PRO A 207 30.03 24.65 -7.63
N VAL A 208 29.16 23.75 -7.17
CA VAL A 208 29.50 22.36 -6.88
C VAL A 208 29.68 21.60 -8.19
N LYS A 209 30.71 20.77 -8.27
CA LYS A 209 30.90 19.87 -9.41
C LYS A 209 29.81 18.79 -9.36
N LEU A 210 28.96 18.75 -10.37
CA LEU A 210 27.93 17.73 -10.51
C LEU A 210 28.55 16.43 -11.04
N GLU A 211 28.27 15.31 -10.38
CA GLU A 211 28.69 13.98 -10.82
C GLU A 211 27.46 13.13 -11.13
N PHE A 212 27.41 12.58 -12.34
CA PHE A 212 26.29 11.73 -12.73
C PHE A 212 26.36 10.38 -12.05
N ARG A 213 25.35 10.08 -11.23
CA ARG A 213 25.18 8.79 -10.56
C ARG A 213 23.72 8.35 -10.65
N PRO A 214 23.36 7.49 -11.63
CA PRO A 214 22.03 6.93 -11.70
C PRO A 214 21.79 5.96 -10.53
N SER A 215 20.59 5.98 -9.94
CA SER A 215 20.23 5.00 -8.91
C SER A 215 20.04 3.60 -9.51
N SER A 216 20.18 2.56 -8.67
CA SER A 216 20.05 1.15 -9.05
C SER A 216 18.63 0.59 -8.97
N ASP A 217 17.63 1.47 -8.82
CA ASP A 217 16.23 1.10 -8.71
C ASP A 217 15.63 0.71 -10.07
N VAL A 218 14.41 0.15 -10.05
CA VAL A 218 13.65 -0.17 -11.28
C VAL A 218 13.44 1.09 -12.13
N VAL A 219 13.13 2.21 -11.47
CA VAL A 219 13.12 3.54 -12.08
C VAL A 219 14.34 4.28 -11.56
N SER A 220 15.37 4.39 -12.39
CA SER A 220 16.59 5.10 -12.03
C SER A 220 16.32 6.59 -11.93
N VAL A 221 16.74 7.24 -10.86
CA VAL A 221 16.68 8.70 -10.68
C VAL A 221 18.09 9.28 -10.59
N THR A 222 18.27 10.53 -11.02
CA THR A 222 19.53 11.25 -10.86
C THR A 222 19.62 11.80 -9.44
N VAL A 223 20.53 11.27 -8.61
CA VAL A 223 20.69 11.73 -7.24
C VAL A 223 21.53 13.01 -7.21
N LEU A 224 20.90 14.17 -6.95
CA LEU A 224 21.61 15.37 -6.53
C LEU A 224 21.95 15.24 -5.04
N PHE A 225 23.19 14.89 -4.71
CA PHE A 225 23.67 15.03 -3.33
C PHE A 225 23.87 16.52 -3.03
N LEU A 226 22.90 17.14 -2.37
CA LEU A 226 23.06 18.42 -1.69
C LEU A 226 22.51 18.30 -0.27
N LEU A 227 23.43 18.34 0.69
CA LEU A 227 23.32 18.65 2.13
C LEU A 227 22.14 18.05 2.96
N PRO A 228 22.35 17.67 4.23
CA PRO A 228 21.44 16.78 4.98
C PRO A 228 20.07 17.37 5.39
N ASP A 229 19.78 18.64 5.12
CA ASP A 229 18.77 19.39 5.90
C ASP A 229 17.63 20.07 5.12
N TYR A 230 17.44 19.82 3.82
CA TYR A 230 16.33 20.43 3.06
C TYR A 230 15.39 19.39 2.41
N GLY A 231 14.50 18.88 3.26
CA GLY A 231 13.06 18.73 2.97
C GLY A 231 12.64 18.10 1.65
N ILE A 232 12.50 16.78 1.64
CA ILE A 232 11.66 16.02 0.69
C ILE A 232 10.18 16.22 1.07
N LEU A 233 9.70 17.45 0.94
CA LEU A 233 8.28 17.79 1.07
C LEU A 233 7.63 17.67 -0.31
N ASN A 234 7.46 16.43 -0.78
CA ASN A 234 6.41 16.01 -1.73
C ASN A 234 6.47 14.50 -2.08
N LEU A 235 7.55 13.80 -1.74
CA LEU A 235 7.60 12.33 -1.87
C LEU A 235 6.88 11.63 -0.70
N ASN A 236 6.77 12.26 0.46
CA ASN A 236 6.14 11.67 1.65
C ASN A 236 4.64 11.37 1.47
N LEU A 237 3.89 12.18 0.71
CA LEU A 237 2.49 11.88 0.38
C LEU A 237 2.40 10.73 -0.63
N LEU A 238 3.36 10.63 -1.55
CA LEU A 238 3.41 9.61 -2.60
C LEU A 238 3.85 8.25 -2.03
N VAL A 239 4.81 8.24 -1.11
CA VAL A 239 5.23 7.06 -0.34
C VAL A 239 4.17 6.70 0.71
N HIS A 240 3.50 7.65 1.37
CA HIS A 240 2.34 7.33 2.23
C HIS A 240 1.15 6.78 1.44
N LEU A 241 0.88 7.28 0.23
CA LEU A 241 -0.14 6.74 -0.65
C LEU A 241 0.29 5.40 -1.26
N LEU A 242 1.58 5.19 -1.53
CA LEU A 242 2.15 3.92 -1.97
C LEU A 242 2.15 2.89 -0.83
N ILE A 243 2.46 3.27 0.40
CA ILE A 243 2.37 2.45 1.62
C ILE A 243 0.90 2.19 1.96
N SER A 244 0.00 3.16 1.81
CA SER A 244 -1.45 2.96 1.99
C SER A 244 -2.05 2.05 0.88
N TRP A 245 -1.56 2.16 -0.35
CA TRP A 245 -1.93 1.31 -1.49
C TRP A 245 -1.26 -0.08 -1.44
N LEU A 246 -0.02 -0.18 -0.96
CA LEU A 246 0.69 -1.43 -0.65
C LEU A 246 0.05 -2.09 0.57
N ASN A 247 -0.40 -1.35 1.58
CA ASN A 247 -1.19 -1.86 2.69
C ASN A 247 -2.58 -2.33 2.21
N GLY A 248 -3.16 -1.68 1.22
CA GLY A 248 -4.35 -2.16 0.49
C GLY A 248 -4.08 -3.43 -0.33
N ARG A 249 -2.89 -3.58 -0.93
CA ARG A 249 -2.47 -4.81 -1.61
C ARG A 249 -2.03 -5.91 -0.67
N ILE A 250 -1.47 -5.60 0.49
CA ILE A 250 -1.19 -6.54 1.57
C ILE A 250 -2.52 -7.03 2.16
N SER A 251 -3.51 -6.14 2.28
CA SER A 251 -4.88 -6.52 2.64
C SER A 251 -5.51 -7.38 1.55
N PHE A 252 -5.36 -7.05 0.26
CA PHE A 252 -5.80 -7.89 -0.85
C PHE A 252 -5.10 -9.26 -0.88
N MET A 253 -3.77 -9.30 -0.68
CA MET A 253 -2.99 -10.54 -0.61
C MET A 253 -3.32 -11.37 0.65
N ARG A 254 -3.72 -10.74 1.76
CA ARG A 254 -4.25 -11.41 2.96
C ARG A 254 -5.65 -11.97 2.72
N GLU A 255 -6.53 -11.19 2.10
CA GLU A 255 -7.90 -11.60 1.77
C GLU A 255 -7.95 -12.65 0.65
N HIS A 256 -6.89 -12.74 -0.16
CA HIS A 256 -6.73 -13.66 -1.27
C HIS A 256 -5.48 -14.54 -1.07
N GLU A 257 -5.12 -14.85 0.18
CA GLU A 257 -3.94 -15.66 0.49
C GLU A 257 -4.02 -17.05 -0.17
N ASN A 258 -5.23 -17.56 -0.40
CA ASN A 258 -5.47 -18.83 -1.08
C ASN A 258 -5.45 -18.74 -2.62
N ASP A 259 -5.12 -17.58 -3.21
CA ASP A 259 -5.01 -17.42 -4.65
C ASP A 259 -3.83 -18.26 -5.20
N PRO A 260 -4.05 -19.12 -6.22
CA PRO A 260 -3.00 -20.03 -6.73
C PRO A 260 -1.77 -19.31 -7.28
N ASP A 261 -1.93 -18.12 -7.87
CA ASP A 261 -0.84 -17.36 -8.48
C ASP A 261 -0.04 -16.62 -7.41
N LEU A 262 -0.70 -16.12 -6.36
CA LEU A 262 -0.04 -15.55 -5.19
C LEU A 262 0.73 -16.63 -4.42
N GLN A 263 0.13 -17.79 -4.19
CA GLN A 263 0.79 -18.94 -3.58
C GLN A 263 2.00 -19.38 -4.39
N LEU A 264 1.89 -19.46 -5.73
CA LEU A 264 3.01 -19.79 -6.60
C LEU A 264 4.13 -18.74 -6.56
N LEU A 265 3.80 -17.44 -6.49
CA LEU A 265 4.79 -16.36 -6.38
C LEU A 265 5.55 -16.42 -5.05
N LEU A 266 4.83 -16.56 -3.93
CA LEU A 266 5.40 -16.72 -2.60
C LEU A 266 6.24 -18.00 -2.51
N GLU A 267 5.75 -19.11 -3.06
CA GLU A 267 6.43 -20.39 -3.08
C GLU A 267 7.71 -20.34 -3.94
N ASN A 268 7.70 -19.63 -5.07
CA ASN A 268 8.89 -19.40 -5.89
C ASN A 268 9.92 -18.49 -5.21
N SER A 269 9.49 -17.46 -4.49
CA SER A 269 10.40 -16.66 -3.66
C SER A 269 11.05 -17.51 -2.58
N ARG A 270 10.22 -18.24 -1.80
CA ARG A 270 10.66 -19.18 -0.77
C ARG A 270 11.60 -20.26 -1.34
N LYS A 271 11.35 -20.77 -2.54
CA LYS A 271 12.22 -21.74 -3.24
C LYS A 271 13.57 -21.14 -3.60
N ARG A 272 13.62 -19.89 -4.10
CA ARG A 272 14.88 -19.18 -4.39
C ARG A 272 15.69 -18.90 -3.13
N ASP A 273 15.03 -18.45 -2.06
CA ASP A 273 15.67 -18.18 -0.78
C ASP A 273 16.21 -19.48 -0.16
N LYS A 274 15.43 -20.57 -0.22
CA LYS A 274 15.89 -21.92 0.18
C LYS A 274 17.05 -22.43 -0.67
N GLN A 275 17.07 -22.14 -1.97
CA GLN A 275 18.16 -22.54 -2.86
C GLN A 275 19.45 -21.76 -2.55
N ARG A 276 19.37 -20.43 -2.37
CA ARG A 276 20.52 -19.61 -1.93
C ARG A 276 21.08 -20.08 -0.58
N ALA A 277 20.19 -20.43 0.35
CA ALA A 277 20.60 -21.00 1.64
C ALA A 277 21.24 -22.39 1.55
N LYS A 278 20.85 -23.20 0.56
CA LYS A 278 21.51 -24.49 0.28
C LYS A 278 22.89 -24.32 -0.37
N ASP A 279 23.03 -23.35 -1.27
CA ASP A 279 24.26 -23.12 -2.03
C ASP A 279 25.34 -22.44 -1.18
N THR A 280 24.96 -21.78 -0.08
CA THR A 280 25.87 -21.08 0.82
C THR A 280 26.00 -21.80 2.15
N ASN A 281 27.11 -22.50 2.36
CA ASN A 281 27.41 -23.09 3.65
C ASN A 281 27.90 -22.02 4.65
N LEU A 282 27.04 -21.69 5.61
CA LEU A 282 27.29 -20.67 6.64
C LEU A 282 28.43 -21.01 7.61
N GLU A 283 28.86 -22.26 7.68
CA GLU A 283 30.01 -22.66 8.51
C GLU A 283 31.34 -22.37 7.81
N THR A 284 31.39 -22.52 6.49
CA THR A 284 32.59 -22.31 5.67
C THR A 284 32.59 -20.97 4.93
N TYR A 285 31.57 -20.13 5.14
CA TYR A 285 31.48 -18.80 4.56
C TYR A 285 32.62 -17.91 5.07
N ASP A 286 33.28 -17.20 4.17
CA ASP A 286 34.38 -16.30 4.53
C ASP A 286 33.84 -14.98 5.09
N TYR A 287 33.52 -14.98 6.38
CA TYR A 287 33.10 -13.77 7.09
C TYR A 287 34.21 -12.72 7.18
N ALA A 288 35.50 -13.12 7.08
CA ALA A 288 36.61 -12.17 7.18
C ALA A 288 36.67 -11.26 5.95
N ALA A 289 36.30 -11.76 4.76
CA ALA A 289 36.19 -10.96 3.54
C ALA A 289 35.20 -9.78 3.68
N LEU A 290 34.24 -9.87 4.60
CA LEU A 290 33.27 -8.78 4.83
C LEU A 290 33.89 -7.54 5.48
N ALA A 291 35.09 -7.64 6.05
CA ALA A 291 35.83 -6.51 6.59
C ALA A 291 36.10 -5.42 5.54
N ASP A 292 36.12 -5.78 4.27
CA ASP A 292 36.31 -4.87 3.13
C ASP A 292 35.00 -4.43 2.47
N THR A 293 33.87 -5.01 2.90
CA THR A 293 32.52 -4.68 2.43
C THR A 293 31.66 -4.07 3.54
N VAL A 294 32.28 -3.45 4.54
CA VAL A 294 31.56 -2.70 5.57
C VAL A 294 30.91 -1.49 4.93
N GLU A 295 29.59 -1.36 5.06
CA GLU A 295 28.83 -0.23 4.56
C GLU A 295 29.09 0.98 5.47
N PRO A 296 29.76 2.05 5.00
CA PRO A 296 30.08 3.20 5.85
C PRO A 296 28.80 3.94 6.27
N LEU A 297 28.77 4.42 7.51
CA LEU A 297 27.61 5.15 8.10
C LEU A 297 26.28 4.38 8.09
N SER A 298 26.34 3.05 7.96
CA SER A 298 25.16 2.19 8.02
C SER A 298 24.90 1.72 9.45
N LEU A 299 23.62 1.67 9.81
CA LEU A 299 23.14 1.23 11.11
C LEU A 299 22.11 0.12 10.90
N TRP A 300 22.33 -1.08 11.43
CA TRP A 300 21.30 -2.12 11.43
C TRP A 300 20.74 -2.31 12.83
N ARG A 301 19.44 -2.64 12.91
CA ARG A 301 18.77 -2.92 14.18
C ARG A 301 18.16 -4.32 14.18
N ILE A 302 18.48 -5.11 15.20
CA ILE A 302 17.92 -6.46 15.38
C ILE A 302 16.88 -6.43 16.50
N ARG A 303 15.62 -6.76 16.17
CA ARG A 303 14.51 -6.81 17.13
C ARG A 303 13.73 -8.11 17.04
N MET A 304 13.04 -8.46 18.13
CA MET A 304 12.14 -9.60 18.20
C MET A 304 10.73 -9.15 18.55
N GLU A 305 9.74 -9.74 17.88
CA GLU A 305 8.33 -9.52 18.19
C GLU A 305 7.62 -10.84 18.42
N TYR A 306 6.79 -10.88 19.47
CA TYR A 306 5.88 -11.98 19.69
C TYR A 306 4.67 -11.85 18.75
N GLN A 307 4.42 -12.88 17.95
CA GLN A 307 3.35 -12.89 16.92
C GLN A 307 2.03 -13.48 17.43
N GLY A 308 2.00 -14.05 18.64
CA GLY A 308 0.83 -14.78 19.14
C GLY A 308 1.00 -16.29 19.05
N LEU A 309 -0.13 -17.00 19.15
CA LEU A 309 -0.23 -18.42 18.85
C LEU A 309 -0.42 -18.55 17.34
N VAL A 310 0.46 -19.26 16.65
CA VAL A 310 0.38 -19.44 15.19
C VAL A 310 0.27 -20.92 14.89
N ASP A 311 -0.69 -21.30 14.06
CA ASP A 311 -0.81 -22.66 13.55
C ASP A 311 0.30 -22.93 12.51
N PRO A 312 1.18 -23.91 12.75
CA PRO A 312 2.37 -24.11 11.93
C PRO A 312 2.07 -24.67 10.53
N ASP A 313 0.86 -25.19 10.30
CA ASP A 313 0.45 -25.75 9.02
C ASP A 313 -0.14 -24.68 8.09
N THR A 314 -0.74 -23.62 8.66
CA THR A 314 -1.50 -22.59 7.93
C THR A 314 -0.96 -21.18 8.05
N ASP A 315 0.03 -20.92 8.93
CA ASP A 315 0.51 -19.58 9.30
C ASP A 315 -0.60 -18.68 9.93
N TYR A 316 -1.76 -19.24 10.29
CA TYR A 316 -2.88 -18.52 10.89
C TYR A 316 -2.58 -18.13 12.35
N ILE A 317 -2.85 -16.87 12.72
CA ILE A 317 -2.75 -16.40 14.11
C ILE A 317 -4.04 -16.80 14.83
N VAL A 318 -3.90 -17.70 15.80
CA VAL A 318 -4.98 -18.33 16.55
C VAL A 318 -5.31 -17.52 17.80
N GLU A 319 -6.55 -17.08 17.91
CA GLU A 319 -7.05 -16.44 19.12
C GLU A 319 -7.32 -17.49 20.22
N PRO A 320 -7.26 -17.12 21.52
CA PRO A 320 -7.39 -18.08 22.62
C PRO A 320 -8.67 -18.93 22.60
N HIS A 321 -9.76 -18.43 22.00
CA HIS A 321 -11.02 -19.16 21.89
C HIS A 321 -11.06 -20.16 20.72
N GLU A 322 -10.18 -20.00 19.73
CA GLU A 322 -10.05 -20.86 18.53
C GLU A 322 -9.08 -22.04 18.78
N LEU A 323 -8.37 -22.06 19.90
CA LEU A 323 -7.37 -23.09 20.25
C LEU A 323 -7.87 -24.55 20.18
N LYS A 324 -9.19 -24.78 20.30
CA LYS A 324 -9.78 -26.11 20.16
C LYS A 324 -9.75 -26.62 18.71
N GLU A 325 -9.84 -25.69 17.76
CA GLU A 325 -9.85 -25.97 16.31
C GLU A 325 -8.43 -26.05 15.76
N PHE A 326 -7.48 -25.37 16.40
CA PHE A 326 -6.06 -25.35 16.03
C PHE A 326 -5.17 -25.93 17.15
N PRO A 327 -5.23 -27.24 17.42
CA PRO A 327 -4.50 -27.85 18.54
C PRO A 327 -2.98 -27.85 18.39
N LYS A 328 -2.47 -27.53 17.19
CA LYS A 328 -1.03 -27.45 16.89
C LYS A 328 -0.47 -26.03 17.03
N ALA A 329 -1.30 -25.04 17.35
CA ALA A 329 -0.89 -23.65 17.46
C ALA A 329 0.21 -23.49 18.52
N GLN A 330 1.27 -22.76 18.16
CA GLN A 330 2.43 -22.55 19.04
C GLN A 330 2.77 -21.06 19.13
N HIS A 331 3.29 -20.66 20.29
CA HIS A 331 3.84 -19.34 20.50
C HIS A 331 4.92 -19.07 19.45
N THR A 332 4.75 -18.06 18.62
CA THR A 332 5.69 -17.76 17.54
C THR A 332 6.33 -16.39 17.74
N PHE A 333 7.63 -16.33 17.55
CA PHE A 333 8.43 -15.11 17.66
C PHE A 333 9.07 -14.81 16.31
N ARG A 334 8.97 -13.57 15.87
CA ARG A 334 9.57 -13.10 14.62
C ARG A 334 10.78 -12.26 14.94
N ILE A 335 11.93 -12.60 14.35
CA ILE A 335 13.13 -11.76 14.45
C ILE A 335 13.29 -10.98 13.15
N PHE A 336 13.62 -9.70 13.28
CA PHE A 336 13.87 -8.78 12.17
C PHE A 336 15.30 -8.26 12.23
N VAL A 337 15.92 -8.11 11.07
CA VAL A 337 17.04 -7.19 10.86
C VAL A 337 16.51 -6.02 10.04
N ASP A 338 16.33 -4.90 10.72
CA ASP A 338 15.87 -3.65 10.15
C ASP A 338 17.08 -2.78 9.73
N VAL A 339 16.94 -2.09 8.63
CA VAL A 339 17.88 -1.07 8.15
C VAL A 339 17.13 0.25 7.99
N PRO A 340 17.79 1.41 8.10
CA PRO A 340 17.12 2.69 7.98
C PRO A 340 16.59 2.79 6.56
N ASN A 341 15.41 3.37 6.39
CA ASN A 341 14.87 3.61 5.07
C ASN A 341 15.74 4.58 4.26
N THR A 342 15.35 4.85 3.01
CA THR A 342 16.03 5.80 2.13
C THR A 342 16.22 7.21 2.72
N GLU A 343 15.46 7.60 3.74
CA GLU A 343 15.58 8.87 4.46
C GLU A 343 16.50 8.77 5.70
N GLY A 344 17.14 7.63 5.95
CA GLY A 344 17.99 7.38 7.11
C GLY A 344 17.22 7.16 8.42
N ARG A 345 15.90 6.90 8.35
CA ARG A 345 15.03 6.78 9.52
C ARG A 345 14.77 5.33 9.90
N LEU A 346 14.73 5.05 11.20
CA LEU A 346 14.42 3.73 11.78
C LEU A 346 12.97 3.57 12.25
N ASP A 347 12.13 4.61 12.13
CA ASP A 347 10.72 4.52 12.52
C ASP A 347 9.81 3.94 11.43
N GLU A 348 10.31 3.85 10.20
CA GLU A 348 9.73 3.10 9.08
C GLU A 348 10.85 2.32 8.36
N PRO A 349 11.43 1.30 9.00
CA PRO A 349 12.64 0.66 8.49
C PRO A 349 12.36 -0.26 7.30
N GLU A 350 13.38 -0.46 6.47
CA GLU A 350 13.40 -1.55 5.49
C GLU A 350 13.86 -2.85 6.17
N THR A 351 13.31 -3.99 5.75
CA THR A 351 13.67 -5.29 6.33
C THR A 351 14.73 -5.99 5.49
N ARG A 352 15.90 -6.21 6.08
CA ARG A 352 17.01 -6.94 5.44
C ARG A 352 16.86 -8.46 5.53
N LEU A 353 16.40 -8.95 6.67
CA LEU A 353 16.03 -10.35 6.89
C LEU A 353 14.92 -10.44 7.94
N VAL A 354 14.01 -11.38 7.75
CA VAL A 354 12.97 -11.74 8.72
C VAL A 354 12.81 -13.25 8.76
N GLU A 355 12.68 -13.81 9.96
CA GLU A 355 12.46 -15.25 10.17
C GLU A 355 11.56 -15.47 11.39
N ASP A 356 10.66 -16.45 11.27
CA ASP A 356 9.76 -16.88 12.34
C ASP A 356 10.31 -18.08 13.09
N PHE A 357 10.17 -18.07 14.41
CA PHE A 357 10.65 -19.08 15.33
C PHE A 357 9.51 -19.59 16.18
N GLN A 358 9.32 -20.92 16.18
CA GLN A 358 8.39 -21.59 17.07
C GLN A 358 9.00 -21.67 18.47
N GLY A 359 8.34 -21.01 19.42
CA GLY A 359 8.83 -20.78 20.77
C GLY A 359 9.93 -19.71 20.82
N LEU A 360 10.41 -19.43 22.02
CA LEU A 360 11.53 -18.52 22.21
C LEU A 360 12.78 -19.07 21.49
N PRO A 361 13.44 -18.27 20.63
CA PRO A 361 14.58 -18.73 19.84
C PRO A 361 15.77 -19.07 20.76
N LYS A 362 16.48 -20.16 20.46
CA LYS A 362 17.70 -20.53 21.22
C LYS A 362 18.87 -19.67 20.76
N SER A 363 19.92 -19.57 21.58
CA SER A 363 21.13 -18.81 21.22
C SER A 363 21.79 -19.27 19.92
N SER A 364 21.71 -20.57 19.60
CA SER A 364 22.17 -21.11 18.31
C SER A 364 21.38 -20.56 17.13
N ASP A 365 20.06 -20.44 17.30
CA ASP A 365 19.14 -20.01 16.26
C ASP A 365 19.31 -18.52 15.98
N VAL A 366 19.45 -17.72 17.05
CA VAL A 366 19.76 -16.29 16.95
C VAL A 366 21.11 -16.07 16.26
N LEU A 367 22.17 -16.79 16.64
CA LEU A 367 23.46 -16.65 15.97
C LEU A 367 23.38 -17.02 14.48
N LEU A 368 22.66 -18.11 14.16
CA LEU A 368 22.45 -18.54 12.79
C LEU A 368 21.67 -17.50 11.99
N PHE A 369 20.64 -16.90 12.57
CA PHE A 369 19.87 -15.83 11.97
C PHE A 369 20.73 -14.60 11.64
N ILE A 370 21.59 -14.16 12.55
CA ILE A 370 22.51 -13.04 12.31
C ILE A 370 23.50 -13.37 11.19
N LYS A 371 24.05 -14.60 11.20
CA LYS A 371 24.92 -15.08 10.11
C LYS A 371 24.21 -15.07 8.76
N LYS A 372 22.95 -15.52 8.70
CA LYS A 372 22.10 -15.43 7.50
C LYS A 372 21.89 -13.98 7.07
N ALA A 373 21.56 -13.06 7.98
CA ALA A 373 21.30 -11.66 7.62
C ALA A 373 22.51 -10.98 6.97
N ILE A 374 23.71 -11.38 7.40
CA ILE A 374 24.98 -10.88 6.87
C ILE A 374 25.34 -11.56 5.54
N ALA A 375 25.26 -12.89 5.46
CA ALA A 375 25.76 -13.68 4.33
C ALA A 375 24.72 -13.97 3.23
N LEU A 376 23.43 -13.91 3.56
CA LEU A 376 22.30 -14.39 2.77
C LEU A 376 21.05 -13.50 2.95
N PRO A 377 21.10 -12.20 2.61
CA PRO A 377 19.94 -11.34 2.79
C PRO A 377 18.85 -11.60 1.73
N ILE A 378 17.66 -11.06 1.95
CA ILE A 378 16.53 -11.19 1.00
C ILE A 378 16.88 -10.50 -0.33
N SER A 379 16.25 -10.92 -1.43
CA SER A 379 16.53 -10.46 -2.80
C SER A 379 16.35 -8.95 -3.04
N CYS A 380 17.45 -8.21 -2.88
CA CYS A 380 17.79 -6.86 -3.37
C CYS A 380 19.05 -6.39 -2.62
N PHE A 381 19.26 -6.93 -1.42
CA PHE A 381 20.44 -6.74 -0.60
C PHE A 381 21.57 -7.70 -0.99
N ARG A 382 22.81 -7.26 -0.82
CA ARG A 382 24.04 -8.01 -1.05
C ARG A 382 24.71 -8.34 0.30
N PRO A 383 25.53 -9.41 0.41
CA PRO A 383 26.25 -9.71 1.63
C PRO A 383 27.13 -8.53 2.06
N ALA A 384 27.02 -8.11 3.32
CA ALA A 384 27.69 -6.93 3.85
C ALA A 384 27.68 -6.93 5.39
N LEU A 385 28.46 -6.03 6.00
CA LEU A 385 28.38 -5.69 7.43
C LEU A 385 28.01 -4.22 7.58
N PRO A 386 27.22 -3.84 8.59
CA PRO A 386 26.98 -2.44 8.87
C PRO A 386 28.19 -1.77 9.54
N SER A 387 28.22 -0.45 9.62
CA SER A 387 29.18 0.24 10.50
C SER A 387 28.78 0.14 11.98
N MET A 388 27.49 0.02 12.26
CA MET A 388 26.92 -0.17 13.59
C MET A 388 25.78 -1.19 13.59
N LEU A 389 25.80 -2.14 14.53
CA LEU A 389 24.75 -3.11 14.74
C LEU A 389 24.15 -2.95 16.15
N ILE A 390 22.92 -2.46 16.24
CA ILE A 390 22.19 -2.36 17.50
C ILE A 390 21.27 -3.57 17.65
N ILE A 391 21.38 -4.27 18.77
CA ILE A 391 20.54 -5.44 19.08
C ILE A 391 19.65 -5.07 20.26
N THR A 392 18.35 -5.29 20.15
CA THR A 392 17.42 -4.97 21.25
C THR A 392 17.72 -5.75 22.53
N HIS A 393 17.35 -5.16 23.67
CA HIS A 393 17.63 -5.72 25.00
C HIS A 393 17.13 -7.17 25.20
N GLN A 394 16.09 -7.58 24.48
CA GLN A 394 15.53 -8.93 24.50
C GLN A 394 16.57 -10.01 24.18
N PHE A 395 17.66 -9.66 23.48
CA PHE A 395 18.72 -10.60 23.11
C PHE A 395 19.88 -10.66 24.11
N GLU A 396 19.84 -9.94 25.23
CA GLU A 396 20.87 -9.99 26.27
C GLU A 396 21.23 -11.43 26.72
N PRO A 397 20.25 -12.36 26.90
CA PRO A 397 20.56 -13.76 27.24
C PRO A 397 21.44 -14.49 26.20
N HIS A 398 21.48 -14.01 24.95
CA HIS A 398 22.27 -14.62 23.86
C HIS A 398 23.68 -14.03 23.73
N ARG A 399 24.03 -12.99 24.50
CA ARG A 399 25.31 -12.28 24.42
C ARG A 399 26.53 -13.21 24.39
N ALA A 400 26.53 -14.25 25.23
CA ALA A 400 27.66 -15.18 25.35
C ALA A 400 28.00 -15.89 24.03
N VAL A 401 27.00 -16.10 23.16
CA VAL A 401 27.17 -16.73 21.85
C VAL A 401 27.40 -15.69 20.74
N LEU A 402 26.82 -14.50 20.88
CA LEU A 402 26.97 -13.42 19.89
C LEU A 402 28.34 -12.75 19.96
N ALA A 403 28.84 -12.49 21.17
CA ALA A 403 30.05 -11.69 21.39
C ALA A 403 31.31 -12.25 20.71
N PRO A 404 31.60 -13.57 20.77
CA PRO A 404 32.76 -14.12 20.06
C PRO A 404 32.68 -13.96 18.54
N PHE A 405 31.48 -14.11 17.96
CA PHE A 405 31.28 -13.99 16.52
C PHE A 405 31.35 -12.51 16.07
N LEU A 406 30.56 -11.64 16.68
CA LEU A 406 30.52 -10.22 16.33
C LEU A 406 31.82 -9.49 16.68
N GLY A 407 32.50 -9.92 17.74
CA GLY A 407 33.81 -9.40 18.13
C GLY A 407 34.97 -9.87 17.25
N SER A 408 34.75 -10.81 16.34
CA SER A 408 35.78 -11.25 15.38
C SER A 408 35.99 -10.24 14.24
N PHE A 409 35.05 -9.32 14.02
CA PHE A 409 35.14 -8.28 13.00
C PHE A 409 36.00 -7.10 13.45
N PRO A 410 36.64 -6.35 12.52
CA PRO A 410 37.50 -5.23 12.90
C PRO A 410 36.73 -4.09 13.57
N SER A 411 37.04 -3.81 14.84
CA SER A 411 36.37 -2.78 15.66
C SER A 411 36.54 -1.34 15.14
N SER A 412 37.53 -1.10 14.28
CA SER A 412 37.73 0.19 13.60
C SER A 412 36.73 0.46 12.48
N LYS A 413 36.04 -0.58 11.99
CA LYS A 413 35.07 -0.48 10.88
C LYS A 413 33.66 -0.91 11.31
N PHE A 414 33.55 -1.86 12.24
CA PHE A 414 32.29 -2.44 12.71
C PHE A 414 32.16 -2.28 14.22
N THR A 415 31.03 -1.77 14.68
CA THR A 415 30.68 -1.72 16.10
C THR A 415 29.34 -2.41 16.34
N TRP A 416 29.15 -2.98 17.52
CA TRP A 416 27.87 -3.56 17.89
C TRP A 416 27.60 -3.39 19.38
N GLU A 417 26.32 -3.30 19.73
CA GLU A 417 25.89 -3.26 21.12
C GLU A 417 24.52 -3.93 21.29
N ILE A 418 24.23 -4.36 22.52
CA ILE A 418 22.87 -4.73 22.93
C ILE A 418 22.31 -3.57 23.76
N GLU A 419 21.12 -3.09 23.40
CA GLU A 419 20.42 -2.02 24.11
C GLU A 419 20.39 -2.31 25.62
N SER A 420 20.68 -1.29 26.44
CA SER A 420 20.51 -1.40 27.88
C SER A 420 19.02 -1.47 28.24
N ALA A 421 18.70 -2.04 29.40
CA ALA A 421 17.32 -2.09 29.88
C ALA A 421 16.67 -0.70 29.94
N GLY A 422 17.43 0.33 30.36
CA GLY A 422 16.95 1.72 30.40
C GLY A 422 16.69 2.33 29.01
N MET A 423 17.52 2.01 28.01
CA MET A 423 17.28 2.43 26.63
C MET A 423 16.02 1.77 26.07
N ALA A 424 15.84 0.47 26.30
CA ALA A 424 14.66 -0.27 25.84
C ALA A 424 13.36 0.27 26.46
N GLU A 425 13.36 0.57 27.78
CA GLU A 425 12.22 1.19 28.46
C GLU A 425 11.89 2.57 27.86
N HIS A 426 12.90 3.42 27.67
CA HIS A 426 12.71 4.75 27.09
C HIS A 426 12.16 4.68 25.65
N MET A 427 12.69 3.79 24.82
CA MET A 427 12.20 3.56 23.46
C MET A 427 10.76 3.04 23.45
N GLY A 428 10.41 2.15 24.37
CA GLY A 428 9.03 1.67 24.54
C GLY A 428 8.06 2.80 24.91
N GLN A 429 8.46 3.70 25.81
CA GLN A 429 7.66 4.88 26.17
C GLN A 429 7.46 5.84 24.98
N LEU A 430 8.50 6.09 24.19
CA LEU A 430 8.41 6.93 22.98
C LEU A 430 7.49 6.31 21.92
N GLN A 431 7.61 5.01 21.68
CA GLN A 431 6.73 4.29 20.75
C GLN A 431 5.27 4.33 21.19
N TYR A 432 5.01 4.10 22.48
CA TYR A 432 3.66 4.21 23.04
C TYR A 432 3.11 5.64 22.94
N ALA A 433 3.92 6.67 23.20
CA ALA A 433 3.52 8.06 23.07
C ALA A 433 3.17 8.42 21.61
N LYS A 434 3.97 7.94 20.63
CA LYS A 434 3.71 8.11 19.20
C LYS A 434 2.41 7.42 18.79
N ALA A 435 2.22 6.15 19.15
CA ALA A 435 0.98 5.41 18.87
C ALA A 435 -0.26 6.07 19.50
N SER A 436 -0.14 6.53 20.74
CA SER A 436 -1.20 7.25 21.46
C SER A 436 -1.53 8.62 20.84
N HIS A 437 -0.56 9.28 20.22
CA HIS A 437 -0.80 10.51 19.47
C HIS A 437 -1.61 10.25 18.20
N PHE A 438 -1.18 9.30 17.37
CA PHE A 438 -1.89 8.94 16.14
C PHE A 438 -3.29 8.38 16.41
N TYR A 439 -3.44 7.53 17.44
CA TYR A 439 -4.75 7.04 17.86
C TYR A 439 -5.73 8.19 18.14
N ARG A 440 -5.30 9.19 18.93
CA ARG A 440 -6.14 10.35 19.26
C ARG A 440 -6.50 11.16 18.03
N GLN A 441 -5.54 11.37 17.12
CA GLN A 441 -5.76 12.08 15.87
C GLN A 441 -6.77 11.36 14.98
N HIS A 442 -6.54 10.08 14.69
CA HIS A 442 -7.42 9.26 13.85
C HIS A 442 -8.82 9.12 14.44
N LYS A 443 -8.93 8.92 15.77
CA LYS A 443 -10.23 8.89 16.45
C LYS A 443 -10.97 10.22 16.29
N ALA A 444 -10.30 11.35 16.52
CA ALA A 444 -10.93 12.67 16.39
C ALA A 444 -11.37 12.97 14.95
N ASP A 445 -10.55 12.62 13.95
CA ASP A 445 -10.93 12.73 12.54
C ASP A 445 -12.12 11.83 12.18
N GLY A 446 -12.14 10.60 12.70
CA GLY A 446 -13.26 9.67 12.55
C GLY A 446 -14.56 10.23 13.13
N GLU A 447 -14.51 10.81 14.34
CA GLU A 447 -15.65 11.45 14.98
C GLU A 447 -16.16 12.68 14.19
N ARG A 448 -15.24 13.48 13.64
CA ARG A 448 -15.59 14.62 12.76
C ARG A 448 -16.37 14.16 11.52
N HIS A 449 -15.83 13.19 10.78
CA HIS A 449 -16.49 12.67 9.58
C HIS A 449 -17.81 11.94 9.89
N LYS A 450 -17.91 11.28 11.05
CA LYS A 450 -19.17 10.71 11.53
C LYS A 450 -20.22 11.80 11.73
N GLU A 451 -19.84 12.95 12.29
CA GLU A 451 -20.78 14.06 12.47
C GLU A 451 -21.16 14.73 11.15
N GLU A 452 -20.22 14.89 10.21
CA GLU A 452 -20.51 15.31 8.84
C GLU A 452 -21.55 14.38 8.18
N GLY A 453 -21.39 13.06 8.35
CA GLY A 453 -22.37 12.07 7.90
C GLY A 453 -23.73 12.23 8.56
N ASN A 454 -23.77 12.48 9.88
CA ASN A 454 -25.03 12.75 10.60
C ASN A 454 -25.73 14.03 10.12
N ILE A 455 -24.96 15.05 9.75
CA ILE A 455 -25.49 16.31 9.20
C ILE A 455 -26.10 16.04 7.81
N ALA A 456 -25.38 15.34 6.93
CA ALA A 456 -25.88 14.98 5.62
C ALA A 456 -27.14 14.08 5.71
N PHE A 457 -27.12 13.08 6.60
CA PHE A 457 -28.26 12.21 6.86
C PHE A 457 -29.51 12.99 7.28
N ARG A 458 -29.38 13.95 8.20
CA ARG A 458 -30.50 14.81 8.64
C ARG A 458 -31.06 15.70 7.53
N LYS A 459 -30.24 16.06 6.54
CA LYS A 459 -30.65 16.82 5.35
C LYS A 459 -31.29 15.95 4.27
N GLY A 460 -31.33 14.63 4.45
CA GLY A 460 -31.74 13.68 3.41
C GLY A 460 -30.71 13.51 2.28
N ASP A 461 -29.48 14.02 2.46
CA ASP A 461 -28.39 13.86 1.49
C ASP A 461 -27.75 12.48 1.66
N ARG A 462 -28.29 11.50 0.93
CA ARG A 462 -27.82 10.11 0.98
C ARG A 462 -26.38 9.96 0.50
N LYS A 463 -26.03 10.51 -0.68
CA LYS A 463 -24.68 10.36 -1.26
C LYS A 463 -23.63 10.99 -0.32
N GLY A 464 -23.90 12.20 0.21
CA GLY A 464 -23.02 12.86 1.17
C GLY A 464 -22.88 12.10 2.50
N ALA A 465 -23.99 11.54 3.02
CA ALA A 465 -23.96 10.75 4.25
C ALA A 465 -23.11 9.48 4.10
N ILE A 466 -23.31 8.71 3.02
CA ILE A 466 -22.54 7.48 2.77
C ILE A 466 -21.05 7.78 2.59
N ALA A 467 -20.70 8.84 1.85
CA ALA A 467 -19.32 9.25 1.65
C ALA A 467 -18.63 9.62 2.98
N ALA A 468 -19.28 10.46 3.80
CA ALA A 468 -18.73 10.90 5.08
C ALA A 468 -18.61 9.75 6.10
N TYR A 469 -19.60 8.86 6.19
CA TYR A 469 -19.49 7.67 7.05
C TYR A 469 -18.40 6.71 6.58
N THR A 470 -18.21 6.54 5.27
CA THR A 470 -17.11 5.71 4.74
C THR A 470 -15.75 6.29 5.11
N GLN A 471 -15.58 7.60 5.03
CA GLN A 471 -14.35 8.27 5.45
C GLN A 471 -14.13 8.15 6.97
N SER A 472 -15.20 8.25 7.77
CA SER A 472 -15.16 8.04 9.22
C SER A 472 -14.68 6.63 9.59
N LEU A 473 -15.21 5.60 8.92
CA LEU A 473 -14.82 4.20 9.17
C LEU A 473 -13.34 3.96 8.91
N ARG A 474 -12.79 4.49 7.81
CA ARG A 474 -11.35 4.40 7.52
C ARG A 474 -10.49 4.97 8.65
N ARG A 475 -10.90 6.11 9.21
CA ARG A 475 -10.17 6.76 10.32
C ARG A 475 -10.29 5.99 11.63
N PHE A 476 -11.44 5.36 11.89
CA PHE A 476 -11.55 4.48 13.04
C PHE A 476 -10.73 3.19 12.88
N GLU A 477 -10.63 2.63 11.67
CA GLU A 477 -9.72 1.51 11.38
C GLU A 477 -8.25 1.91 11.63
N ASP A 478 -7.82 3.07 11.12
CA ASP A 478 -6.47 3.63 11.37
C ASP A 478 -6.18 3.76 12.88
N ALA A 479 -7.17 4.19 13.67
CA ALA A 479 -7.07 4.31 15.12
C ALA A 479 -6.99 2.94 15.81
N HIS A 480 -7.80 1.96 15.37
CA HIS A 480 -7.82 0.61 15.92
C HIS A 480 -6.49 -0.15 15.69
N CYS A 481 -5.80 0.15 14.59
CA CYS A 481 -4.49 -0.43 14.26
C CYS A 481 -3.34 0.06 15.15
N GLN A 482 -3.54 1.10 15.97
CA GLN A 482 -2.47 1.62 16.84
C GLN A 482 -2.20 0.69 18.03
N LYS A 483 -0.93 0.60 18.45
CA LYS A 483 -0.51 -0.14 19.67
C LYS A 483 -0.85 0.67 20.93
N VAL A 484 -2.15 0.80 21.22
CA VAL A 484 -2.71 1.47 22.41
C VAL A 484 -3.35 0.47 23.37
N LEU A 485 -3.87 0.97 24.51
CA LEU A 485 -4.54 0.16 25.52
C LEU A 485 -5.80 -0.53 24.95
N GLU A 486 -6.15 -1.68 25.53
CA GLU A 486 -7.29 -2.47 25.09
C GLU A 486 -8.64 -1.73 25.28
N GLU A 487 -8.73 -0.88 26.29
CA GLU A 487 -9.90 -0.02 26.52
C GLU A 487 -10.12 0.97 25.38
N ASP A 488 -9.03 1.52 24.83
CA ASP A 488 -9.05 2.45 23.70
C ASP A 488 -9.50 1.75 22.41
N LYS A 489 -9.01 0.53 22.15
CA LYS A 489 -9.47 -0.29 21.02
C LYS A 489 -10.97 -0.59 21.12
N LYS A 490 -11.44 -1.00 22.30
CA LYS A 490 -12.87 -1.23 22.56
C LYS A 490 -13.70 0.03 22.36
N ALA A 491 -13.18 1.20 22.74
CA ALA A 491 -13.87 2.48 22.54
C ALA A 491 -14.06 2.80 21.05
N VAL A 492 -13.03 2.61 20.22
CA VAL A 492 -13.11 2.84 18.77
C VAL A 492 -14.00 1.80 18.07
N MET A 493 -13.94 0.53 18.46
CA MET A 493 -14.84 -0.51 17.93
C MET A 493 -16.32 -0.18 18.16
N LYS A 494 -16.68 0.39 19.32
CA LYS A 494 -18.03 0.90 19.58
C LYS A 494 -18.41 2.02 18.60
N LEU A 495 -17.50 2.96 18.34
CA LEU A 495 -17.72 4.05 17.37
C LEU A 495 -17.87 3.51 15.95
N MET A 496 -17.10 2.49 15.56
CA MET A 496 -17.24 1.81 14.27
C MET A 496 -18.62 1.18 14.13
N ALA A 497 -19.06 0.35 15.09
CA ALA A 497 -20.37 -0.29 15.05
C ALA A 497 -21.52 0.73 14.88
N MET A 498 -21.45 1.86 15.60
CA MET A 498 -22.41 2.96 15.45
C MET A 498 -22.38 3.59 14.05
N THR A 499 -21.20 3.78 13.49
CA THR A 499 -21.00 4.44 12.19
C THR A 499 -21.44 3.53 11.04
N ILE A 500 -21.14 2.23 11.11
CA ILE A 500 -21.61 1.22 10.16
C ILE A 500 -23.15 1.18 10.18
N ALA A 501 -23.78 1.14 11.36
CA ALA A 501 -25.24 1.16 11.45
C ALA A 501 -25.85 2.46 10.90
N ASN A 502 -25.21 3.60 11.11
CA ASN A 502 -25.66 4.87 10.52
C ASN A 502 -25.51 4.89 8.99
N ARG A 503 -24.45 4.28 8.44
CA ARG A 503 -24.28 4.15 6.98
C ARG A 503 -25.33 3.22 6.37
N SER A 504 -25.64 2.11 7.03
CA SER A 504 -26.78 1.24 6.68
C SER A 504 -28.10 2.03 6.64
N ALA A 505 -28.34 2.87 7.64
CA ALA A 505 -29.51 3.74 7.67
C ALA A 505 -29.55 4.75 6.52
N ALA A 506 -28.40 5.33 6.17
CA ALA A 506 -28.29 6.28 5.07
C ALA A 506 -28.61 5.60 3.73
N ALA A 507 -28.11 4.38 3.52
CA ALA A 507 -28.28 3.62 2.29
C ALA A 507 -29.76 3.34 1.93
N VAL A 508 -30.64 3.27 2.93
CA VAL A 508 -32.09 3.08 2.75
C VAL A 508 -32.91 4.37 2.81
N LEU A 509 -32.29 5.56 2.86
CA LEU A 509 -33.03 6.82 2.83
C LEU A 509 -33.97 6.89 1.61
N PRO A 510 -35.24 7.33 1.77
CA PRO A 510 -36.21 7.38 0.68
C PRO A 510 -35.74 8.27 -0.50
N GLY A 511 -36.03 7.85 -1.73
CA GLY A 511 -35.67 8.56 -2.97
C GLY A 511 -34.91 7.68 -3.96
N GLU A 512 -34.70 8.16 -5.19
CA GLU A 512 -33.96 7.43 -6.23
C GLU A 512 -32.55 7.08 -5.75
N GLY A 513 -32.08 5.84 -6.01
CA GLY A 513 -30.69 5.39 -5.76
C GLY A 513 -30.41 4.74 -4.39
N GLN A 514 -31.41 4.13 -3.74
CA GLN A 514 -31.20 3.31 -2.54
C GLN A 514 -30.18 2.19 -2.82
N ASP A 515 -29.37 1.87 -1.81
CA ASP A 515 -28.37 0.80 -1.88
C ASP A 515 -28.69 -0.26 -0.81
N ILE A 516 -29.60 -1.17 -1.16
CA ILE A 516 -30.13 -2.17 -0.23
C ILE A 516 -29.05 -3.22 0.11
N GLU A 517 -28.20 -3.57 -0.84
CA GLU A 517 -27.09 -4.51 -0.62
C GLU A 517 -26.10 -3.97 0.40
N LEU A 518 -25.69 -2.70 0.26
CA LEU A 518 -24.85 -2.02 1.25
C LEU A 518 -25.54 -1.97 2.61
N ALA A 519 -26.83 -1.66 2.65
CA ALA A 519 -27.59 -1.55 3.89
C ALA A 519 -27.63 -2.87 4.68
N ILE A 520 -27.86 -4.00 4.00
CA ILE A 520 -27.85 -5.34 4.59
C ILE A 520 -26.44 -5.72 5.05
N SER A 521 -25.44 -5.50 4.19
CA SER A 521 -24.02 -5.78 4.50
C SER A 521 -23.56 -5.04 5.75
N ASP A 522 -23.83 -3.73 5.82
CA ASP A 522 -23.49 -2.90 6.97
C ASP A 522 -24.31 -3.26 8.21
N GLY A 523 -25.59 -3.58 8.07
CA GLY A 523 -26.42 -4.07 9.19
C GLY A 523 -25.80 -5.30 9.86
N LYS A 524 -25.35 -6.27 9.06
CA LYS A 524 -24.65 -7.48 9.55
C LYS A 524 -23.31 -7.12 10.20
N LYS A 525 -22.49 -6.28 9.55
CA LYS A 525 -21.18 -5.85 10.09
C LYS A 525 -21.29 -5.10 11.41
N ALA A 526 -22.31 -4.25 11.58
CA ALA A 526 -22.53 -3.53 12.83
C ALA A 526 -22.81 -4.47 14.01
N ILE A 527 -23.56 -5.55 13.78
CA ILE A 527 -23.84 -6.59 14.78
C ILE A 527 -22.58 -7.39 15.11
N ILE A 528 -21.77 -7.74 14.10
CA ILE A 528 -20.49 -8.43 14.32
C ILE A 528 -19.55 -7.57 15.17
N ALA A 529 -19.46 -6.26 14.85
CA ALA A 529 -18.61 -5.33 15.58
C ALA A 529 -19.10 -5.08 17.03
N ASN A 530 -20.41 -5.10 17.27
CA ASN A 530 -20.98 -5.02 18.61
C ASN A 530 -22.32 -5.78 18.70
N PRO A 531 -22.32 -7.04 19.18
CA PRO A 531 -23.52 -7.88 19.25
C PRO A 531 -24.62 -7.37 20.19
N HIS A 532 -24.29 -6.48 21.13
CA HIS A 532 -25.24 -5.87 22.07
C HIS A 532 -25.70 -4.48 21.60
N TYR A 533 -25.46 -4.11 20.34
CA TYR A 533 -25.91 -2.84 19.79
C TYR A 533 -27.28 -2.95 19.14
N ALA A 534 -28.34 -2.64 19.90
CA ALA A 534 -29.74 -2.73 19.46
C ALA A 534 -29.99 -2.09 18.08
N LYS A 535 -29.42 -0.91 17.84
CA LYS A 535 -29.60 -0.20 16.57
C LYS A 535 -29.04 -0.99 15.38
N GLY A 536 -28.01 -1.81 15.53
CA GLY A 536 -27.49 -2.67 14.46
C GLY A 536 -28.57 -3.60 13.91
N TYR A 537 -29.28 -4.31 14.80
CA TYR A 537 -30.40 -5.17 14.43
C TYR A 537 -31.58 -4.39 13.85
N ALA A 538 -31.91 -3.23 14.42
CA ALA A 538 -32.97 -2.37 13.89
C ALA A 538 -32.68 -1.89 12.45
N ARG A 539 -31.41 -1.61 12.12
CA ARG A 539 -31.02 -1.21 10.76
C ARG A 539 -31.01 -2.39 9.80
N LEU A 540 -30.52 -3.56 10.23
CA LEU A 540 -30.57 -4.78 9.44
C LEU A 540 -32.03 -5.18 9.11
N ALA A 541 -32.92 -5.13 10.11
CA ALA A 541 -34.34 -5.42 9.92
C ALA A 541 -34.99 -4.46 8.92
N LYS A 542 -34.69 -3.15 9.02
CA LYS A 542 -35.17 -2.15 8.05
C LYS A 542 -34.64 -2.39 6.64
N ALA A 543 -33.39 -2.82 6.50
CA ALA A 543 -32.79 -3.13 5.20
C ALA A 543 -33.44 -4.35 4.55
N HIS A 544 -33.63 -5.44 5.29
CA HIS A 544 -34.36 -6.62 4.82
C HIS A 544 -35.82 -6.30 4.46
N HIS A 545 -36.51 -5.52 5.30
CA HIS A 545 -37.88 -5.12 4.99
C HIS A 545 -37.95 -4.25 3.72
N ALA A 546 -37.01 -3.33 3.52
CA ALA A 546 -36.91 -2.54 2.29
C ALA A 546 -36.58 -3.41 1.05
N ASN A 547 -35.94 -4.56 1.24
CA ASN A 547 -35.69 -5.57 0.19
C ASN A 547 -36.91 -6.48 -0.09
N GLY A 548 -38.02 -6.34 0.65
CA GLY A 548 -39.17 -7.24 0.58
C GLY A 548 -38.98 -8.56 1.36
N GLU A 549 -37.92 -8.70 2.14
CA GLU A 549 -37.59 -9.90 2.91
C GLU A 549 -38.15 -9.80 4.34
N LEU A 550 -39.48 -9.89 4.47
CA LEU A 550 -40.17 -9.74 5.76
C LEU A 550 -39.70 -10.75 6.81
N SER A 551 -39.49 -12.02 6.41
CA SER A 551 -39.03 -13.08 7.30
C SER A 551 -37.66 -12.78 7.91
N GLU A 552 -36.68 -12.40 7.08
CA GLU A 552 -35.32 -12.01 7.50
C GLU A 552 -35.33 -10.77 8.41
N ALA A 553 -36.23 -9.81 8.13
CA ALA A 553 -36.39 -8.63 8.96
C ALA A 553 -36.87 -8.98 10.38
N GLN A 554 -37.86 -9.87 10.50
CA GLN A 554 -38.35 -10.34 11.79
C GLN A 554 -37.30 -11.22 12.50
N ASP A 555 -36.56 -12.05 11.77
CA ASP A 555 -35.50 -12.91 12.32
C ASP A 555 -34.34 -12.11 12.92
N ALA A 556 -33.94 -11.01 12.29
CA ALA A 556 -32.93 -10.10 12.82
C ALA A 556 -33.35 -9.52 14.19
N LEU A 557 -34.61 -9.11 14.34
CA LEU A 557 -35.15 -8.58 15.61
C LEU A 557 -35.31 -9.69 16.66
N ALA A 558 -35.83 -10.85 16.27
CA ALA A 558 -35.97 -12.01 17.14
C ALA A 558 -34.61 -12.46 17.69
N LYS A 559 -33.58 -12.49 16.85
CA LYS A 559 -32.20 -12.78 17.28
C LYS A 559 -31.71 -11.80 18.34
N ALA A 560 -32.00 -10.50 18.18
CA ALA A 560 -31.63 -9.48 19.16
C ALA A 560 -32.36 -9.68 20.49
N LEU A 561 -33.69 -9.88 20.47
CA LEU A 561 -34.53 -9.99 21.67
C LEU A 561 -34.32 -11.29 22.47
N ARG A 562 -33.59 -12.27 21.93
CA ARG A 562 -33.12 -13.44 22.69
C ARG A 562 -31.87 -13.14 23.53
N LEU A 563 -31.21 -12.00 23.32
CA LEU A 563 -30.08 -11.58 24.13
C LEU A 563 -30.60 -10.94 25.43
N PRO A 564 -30.12 -11.38 26.62
CA PRO A 564 -30.59 -10.83 27.91
C PRO A 564 -30.45 -9.31 28.03
N GLU A 565 -29.44 -8.72 27.39
CA GLU A 565 -29.22 -7.26 27.43
C GLU A 565 -30.20 -6.47 26.57
N LEU A 566 -30.85 -7.13 25.59
CA LEU A 566 -31.73 -6.47 24.61
C LEU A 566 -33.19 -6.92 24.72
N GLU A 567 -33.52 -7.93 25.53
CA GLU A 567 -34.88 -8.51 25.65
C GLU A 567 -35.96 -7.48 26.06
N ASN A 568 -35.56 -6.34 26.63
CA ASN A 568 -36.44 -5.25 27.06
C ASN A 568 -36.26 -3.96 26.23
N GLU A 569 -35.52 -4.00 25.12
CA GLU A 569 -35.33 -2.85 24.23
C GLU A 569 -36.62 -2.50 23.49
N VAL A 570 -37.32 -1.47 23.99
CA VAL A 570 -38.65 -1.04 23.50
C VAL A 570 -38.68 -0.87 21.99
N GLY A 571 -37.68 -0.22 21.40
CA GLY A 571 -37.64 0.03 19.95
C GLY A 571 -37.50 -1.23 19.09
N LEU A 572 -36.91 -2.31 19.61
CA LEU A 572 -36.85 -3.59 18.90
C LEU A 572 -38.16 -4.37 19.04
N VAL A 573 -38.76 -4.32 20.24
CA VAL A 573 -40.07 -4.93 20.52
C VAL A 573 -41.15 -4.30 19.65
N ASP A 574 -41.23 -2.96 19.63
CA ASP A 574 -42.19 -2.22 18.81
C ASP A 574 -42.03 -2.57 17.33
N MET A 575 -40.80 -2.59 16.83
CA MET A 575 -40.53 -2.91 15.43
C MET A 575 -40.91 -4.34 15.07
N LEU A 576 -40.71 -5.30 15.97
CA LEU A 576 -41.12 -6.69 15.72
C LEU A 576 -42.64 -6.82 15.69
N ILE A 577 -43.35 -6.16 16.63
CA ILE A 577 -44.81 -6.12 16.65
C ILE A 577 -45.37 -5.46 15.39
N ASP A 578 -44.78 -4.34 14.96
CA ASP A 578 -45.17 -3.66 13.73
C ASP A 578 -45.03 -4.59 12.52
N LEU A 579 -43.91 -5.31 12.39
CA LEU A 579 -43.71 -6.27 11.30
C LEU A 579 -44.64 -7.49 11.38
N GLN A 580 -45.12 -7.87 12.57
CA GLN A 580 -46.05 -8.98 12.77
C GLN A 580 -47.52 -8.59 12.52
N THR A 581 -47.82 -7.30 12.54
CA THR A 581 -49.18 -6.74 12.46
C THR A 581 -49.40 -5.88 11.23
N ASP A 582 -48.45 -5.88 10.29
CA ASP A 582 -48.42 -5.00 9.11
C ASP A 582 -48.58 -3.51 9.49
N GLY A 583 -47.96 -3.11 10.60
CA GLY A 583 -47.98 -1.74 11.12
C GLY A 583 -49.29 -1.30 11.79
N LYS A 584 -50.23 -2.23 12.03
CA LYS A 584 -51.51 -1.93 12.69
C LYS A 584 -51.40 -1.87 14.22
N GLY A 585 -50.29 -2.36 14.78
CA GLY A 585 -50.15 -2.55 16.21
C GLY A 585 -50.96 -3.75 16.72
N LEU A 586 -50.90 -3.99 18.03
CA LEU A 586 -51.64 -5.09 18.66
C LEU A 586 -53.16 -4.84 18.56
N PRO A 587 -53.98 -5.86 18.24
CA PRO A 587 -55.43 -5.68 18.15
C PRO A 587 -56.07 -5.19 19.46
N GLU A 588 -56.93 -4.18 19.37
CA GLU A 588 -57.69 -3.61 20.51
C GLU A 588 -58.89 -4.49 20.93
N ASN A 589 -59.43 -5.31 20.02
CA ASN A 589 -60.47 -6.28 20.33
C ASN A 589 -59.86 -7.57 20.93
N ASN A 590 -60.44 -8.07 22.05
CA ASN A 590 -59.99 -9.30 22.72
C ASN A 590 -60.01 -10.52 21.78
N GLU A 591 -61.06 -10.69 20.97
CA GLU A 591 -61.21 -11.83 20.06
C GLU A 591 -60.18 -11.79 18.93
N GLU A 592 -59.92 -10.60 18.38
CA GLU A 592 -58.88 -10.39 17.36
C GLU A 592 -57.48 -10.57 17.94
N PHE A 593 -57.26 -10.16 19.20
CA PHE A 593 -55.99 -10.35 19.90
C PHE A 593 -55.72 -11.83 20.19
N GLU A 594 -56.70 -12.59 20.70
CA GLU A 594 -56.57 -14.03 20.93
C GLU A 594 -56.29 -14.77 19.61
N THR A 595 -56.98 -14.40 18.53
CA THR A 595 -56.74 -14.96 17.19
C THR A 595 -55.32 -14.67 16.70
N PHE A 596 -54.84 -13.43 16.87
CA PHE A 596 -53.49 -13.03 16.53
C PHE A 596 -52.43 -13.82 17.32
N VAL A 597 -52.60 -13.92 18.65
CA VAL A 597 -51.68 -14.65 19.54
C VAL A 597 -51.64 -16.13 19.18
N LYS A 598 -52.80 -16.75 18.94
CA LYS A 598 -52.90 -18.16 18.54
C LYS A 598 -52.17 -18.41 17.22
N ARG A 599 -52.35 -17.53 16.22
CA ARG A 599 -51.62 -17.61 14.96
C ARG A 599 -50.10 -17.54 15.17
N LEU A 600 -49.65 -16.61 16.00
CA LEU A 600 -48.24 -16.33 16.24
C LEU A 600 -47.52 -17.41 17.08
N LEU A 601 -48.23 -18.01 18.05
CA LEU A 601 -47.67 -18.95 19.03
C LEU A 601 -48.02 -20.42 18.79
N GLU A 602 -49.00 -20.74 17.94
CA GLU A 602 -49.49 -22.12 17.77
C GLU A 602 -49.69 -22.54 16.30
N GLU A 603 -50.19 -21.66 15.42
CA GLU A 603 -50.65 -22.09 14.08
C GLU A 603 -49.62 -21.90 12.95
N ASP A 604 -48.80 -20.85 12.98
CA ASP A 604 -47.76 -20.62 11.96
C ASP A 604 -46.38 -21.14 12.42
N PRO A 605 -45.86 -22.25 11.87
CA PRO A 605 -44.62 -22.86 12.34
C PRO A 605 -43.40 -21.93 12.28
N GLU A 606 -43.37 -21.04 11.29
CA GLU A 606 -42.25 -20.12 11.10
C GLU A 606 -42.25 -19.03 12.19
N SER A 607 -43.41 -18.43 12.45
CA SER A 607 -43.60 -17.49 13.56
C SER A 607 -43.31 -18.14 14.91
N VAL A 608 -43.78 -19.38 15.14
CA VAL A 608 -43.57 -20.12 16.39
C VAL A 608 -42.07 -20.30 16.68
N GLU A 609 -41.30 -20.77 15.71
CA GLU A 609 -39.86 -20.96 15.89
C GLU A 609 -39.13 -19.62 16.04
N ARG A 610 -39.57 -18.58 15.32
CA ARG A 610 -38.99 -17.23 15.40
C ARG A 610 -39.14 -16.63 16.80
N VAL A 611 -40.32 -16.73 17.39
CA VAL A 611 -40.57 -16.10 18.71
C VAL A 611 -40.22 -16.99 19.89
N LYS A 612 -39.81 -18.23 19.62
CA LYS A 612 -39.32 -19.16 20.62
C LYS A 612 -38.14 -18.58 21.38
N ASN A 613 -38.20 -18.70 22.70
CA ASN A 613 -37.22 -18.20 23.66
C ASN A 613 -37.03 -16.67 23.65
N ILE A 614 -37.91 -15.89 23.01
CA ILE A 614 -37.99 -14.46 23.26
C ILE A 614 -38.70 -14.26 24.60
N ASN A 615 -37.99 -13.68 25.56
CA ASN A 615 -38.49 -13.36 26.89
C ASN A 615 -38.72 -11.83 27.02
N GLY A 616 -38.68 -11.31 28.25
CA GLY A 616 -38.72 -9.88 28.51
C GLY A 616 -40.00 -9.18 28.06
N LEU A 617 -39.84 -7.94 27.60
CA LEU A 617 -40.94 -7.03 27.30
C LEU A 617 -41.83 -7.50 26.14
N TRP A 618 -41.25 -8.11 25.11
CA TRP A 618 -42.04 -8.65 24.00
C TRP A 618 -42.99 -9.74 24.50
N ARG A 619 -42.47 -10.70 25.27
CA ARG A 619 -43.29 -11.79 25.83
C ARG A 619 -44.40 -11.23 26.71
N LYS A 620 -44.05 -10.26 27.57
CA LYS A 620 -45.02 -9.57 28.44
C LYS A 620 -46.18 -8.98 27.63
N ARG A 621 -45.90 -8.22 26.57
CA ARG A 621 -46.96 -7.60 25.73
C ARG A 621 -47.84 -8.60 24.98
N ILE A 622 -47.33 -9.78 24.69
CA ILE A 622 -48.06 -10.84 23.98
C ILE A 622 -48.89 -11.71 24.95
N THR A 623 -48.44 -11.89 26.20
CA THR A 623 -49.13 -12.75 27.19
C THR A 623 -49.97 -11.99 28.20
N GLU A 624 -49.55 -10.79 28.57
CA GLU A 624 -50.21 -9.90 29.51
C GLU A 624 -50.66 -8.70 28.69
N ARG A 625 -51.91 -8.71 28.21
CA ARG A 625 -52.57 -7.44 27.83
C ARG A 625 -52.44 -6.55 29.07
N GLU A 626 -51.52 -5.58 29.08
CA GLU A 626 -51.53 -4.59 30.15
C GLU A 626 -52.88 -3.87 30.03
N VAL A 627 -53.72 -4.11 31.03
CA VAL A 627 -55.04 -3.51 31.26
C VAL A 627 -54.94 -2.00 31.32
#